data_AF-A0A7J8WEY4-F1
#
_entry.id   AF-A0A7J8WEY4-F1
#
_cell.length_a   1.000
_cell.length_b   1.000
_cell.length_c   1.000
_cell.angle_alpha   90.00
_cell.angle_beta   90.00
_cell.angle_gamma   90.00
#
_symmetry.space_group_name_H-M   'P 1'
#
loop_
_entity.id
_entity.type
_entity.pdbx_description
1 polymer ?
#
loop_
_entity_poly.entity_id
_entity_poly.type
_entity_poly.pdbx_seq_one_letter_code
_entity_poly.pdbx_strand_id
1 'polypeptide(L)'
;MTMDDRCSLCGVEVENMDHVLQSCIVAPVIWKRLLESILEVSLRMQQQYTFAMESLEDSLVPVRHWKRNFGVLLKAFDLPGGVDRE
;
A
#
# COMPACT_ATOMS: atom_id res chain seq x y z
N MET A 1 -24.89 -11.12 24.21
CA MET A 1 -24.14 -11.28 22.95
C MET A 1 -22.67 -11.24 23.32
N THR A 2 -21.97 -12.37 23.29
CA THR A 2 -20.51 -12.37 23.33
C THR A 2 -20.03 -11.87 21.98
N MET A 3 -19.44 -10.67 21.91
CA MET A 3 -18.72 -10.28 20.71
C MET A 3 -17.62 -11.32 20.51
N ASP A 4 -17.61 -11.95 19.35
CA ASP A 4 -16.56 -12.90 19.02
C ASP A 4 -15.31 -12.04 18.79
N ASP A 5 -14.46 -11.93 19.81
CA ASP A 5 -13.26 -11.08 19.77
C ASP A 5 -12.20 -11.64 18.81
N ARG A 6 -12.53 -12.67 18.02
CA ARG A 6 -11.66 -13.26 17.03
C ARG A 6 -11.50 -12.33 15.83
N CYS A 7 -10.30 -12.33 15.27
CA CYS A 7 -9.96 -11.60 14.07
C CYS A 7 -10.95 -11.90 12.95
N SER A 8 -11.62 -10.85 12.48
CA SER A 8 -12.54 -10.86 11.35
C SER A 8 -11.92 -11.38 10.05
N LEU A 9 -10.59 -11.36 9.94
CA LEU A 9 -9.86 -11.82 8.74
C LEU A 9 -9.53 -13.31 8.81
N CYS A 10 -8.96 -13.79 9.93
CA CYS A 10 -8.49 -15.18 10.04
C CYS A 10 -9.37 -16.08 10.92
N GLY A 11 -10.14 -15.51 11.83
CA GLY A 11 -11.00 -16.24 12.78
C GLY A 11 -10.26 -17.03 13.86
N VAL A 12 -8.93 -16.91 13.95
CA VAL A 12 -8.08 -17.75 14.82
C VAL A 12 -7.74 -17.05 16.14
N GLU A 13 -7.09 -15.89 16.07
CA GLU A 13 -6.61 -15.16 17.25
C GLU A 13 -7.51 -13.97 17.57
N VAL A 14 -7.31 -13.35 18.73
CA VAL A 14 -8.03 -12.13 19.11
C VAL A 14 -7.68 -10.98 18.16
N GLU A 15 -8.70 -10.24 17.71
CA GLU A 15 -8.50 -9.07 16.86
C GLU A 15 -7.84 -7.95 17.66
N ASN A 16 -6.60 -7.64 17.31
CA ASN A 16 -5.90 -6.45 17.76
C ASN A 16 -4.94 -5.98 16.65
N MET A 17 -4.42 -4.76 16.80
CA MET A 17 -3.56 -4.16 15.78
C MET A 17 -2.29 -4.99 15.52
N ASP A 18 -1.69 -5.55 16.56
CA ASP A 18 -0.48 -6.36 16.42
C ASP A 18 -0.77 -7.65 15.64
N HIS A 19 -1.89 -8.31 15.93
CA HIS A 19 -2.35 -9.45 15.16
C HIS A 19 -2.59 -9.07 13.70
N VAL A 20 -3.39 -8.05 13.42
CA VAL A 20 -3.73 -7.66 12.03
C VAL A 20 -2.49 -7.26 11.22
N LEU A 21 -1.49 -6.64 11.86
CA LEU A 21 -0.30 -6.13 11.16
C LEU A 21 0.85 -7.14 11.07
N GLN A 22 1.00 -8.04 12.04
CA GLN A 22 2.21 -8.87 12.17
C GLN A 22 1.92 -10.38 12.17
N SER A 23 0.82 -10.84 12.76
CA SER A 23 0.57 -12.27 13.00
C SER A 23 -0.53 -12.86 12.12
N CYS A 24 -1.43 -12.04 11.60
CA CYS A 24 -2.58 -12.48 10.84
C CYS A 24 -2.13 -13.03 9.48
N ILE A 25 -2.37 -14.31 9.23
CA ILE A 25 -1.99 -14.97 7.97
C ILE A 25 -2.76 -14.45 6.75
N VAL A 26 -3.96 -13.87 6.97
CA VAL A 26 -4.85 -13.40 5.90
C VAL A 26 -4.58 -11.94 5.54
N ALA A 27 -4.20 -11.11 6.52
CA ALA A 27 -4.02 -9.67 6.33
C ALA A 27 -3.00 -9.32 5.23
N PRO A 28 -1.80 -9.95 5.14
CA PRO A 28 -0.84 -9.68 4.07
C PRO A 28 -1.42 -9.90 2.66
N VAL A 29 -2.28 -10.91 2.48
CA VAL A 29 -2.91 -11.21 1.19
C VAL A 29 -3.89 -10.09 0.79
N ILE A 30 -4.64 -9.57 1.75
CA ILE A 30 -5.56 -8.45 1.54
C ILE A 30 -4.78 -7.17 1.25
N TRP A 31 -3.74 -6.87 2.04
CA TRP A 31 -2.89 -5.70 1.83
C TRP A 31 -2.20 -5.72 0.48
N LYS A 32 -1.71 -6.89 0.05
CA LYS A 32 -1.11 -7.06 -1.27
C LYS A 32 -2.06 -6.67 -2.40
N ARG A 33 -3.30 -7.20 -2.40
CA ARG A 33 -4.31 -6.87 -3.42
C ARG A 33 -4.70 -5.41 -3.42
N LEU A 34 -4.83 -4.81 -2.23
CA LEU A 34 -5.12 -3.39 -2.10
C LEU A 34 -3.99 -2.54 -2.68
N LEU A 35 -2.74 -2.88 -2.36
CA LEU A 35 -1.56 -2.19 -2.88
C LEU A 35 -1.40 -2.36 -4.39
N GLU A 36 -1.64 -3.56 -4.94
CA GLU A 36 -1.69 -3.79 -6.39
C GLU A 36 -2.76 -2.92 -7.07
N SER A 37 -3.95 -2.78 -6.47
CA SER A 37 -5.01 -1.91 -6.99
C SER A 37 -4.62 -0.43 -6.93
N ILE A 38 -4.01 0.01 -5.83
CA ILE A 38 -3.51 1.39 -5.67
C ILE A 38 -2.37 1.65 -6.65
N LEU A 39 -1.49 0.68 -6.89
CA LEU A 39 -0.43 0.72 -7.89
C LEU A 39 -1.00 0.98 -9.28
N GLU A 40 -2.00 0.21 -9.70
CA GLU A 40 -2.64 0.39 -11.00
C GLU A 40 -3.26 1.78 -11.15
N VAL A 41 -3.99 2.25 -10.13
CA VAL A 41 -4.57 3.60 -10.14
C VAL A 41 -3.47 4.67 -10.16
N SER A 42 -2.43 4.49 -9.36
CA SER A 42 -1.31 5.43 -9.28
C SER A 42 -0.53 5.52 -10.59
N LEU A 43 -0.30 4.39 -11.27
CA LEU A 43 0.35 4.35 -12.58
C LEU A 43 -0.52 4.99 -13.66
N ARG A 44 -1.84 4.74 -13.65
CA ARG A 44 -2.79 5.40 -14.57
C ARG A 44 -2.83 6.91 -14.33
N MET A 45 -2.91 7.35 -13.08
CA MET A 45 -2.83 8.76 -12.74
C MET A 45 -1.49 9.34 -13.17
N GLN A 46 -0.37 8.66 -12.90
CA GLN A 46 0.93 9.12 -13.34
C GLN A 46 1.01 9.25 -14.86
N GLN A 47 0.47 8.33 -15.66
CA GLN A 47 0.41 8.47 -17.12
C GLN A 47 -0.40 9.68 -17.57
N GLN A 48 -1.57 9.90 -16.96
CA GLN A 48 -2.40 11.08 -17.23
C GLN A 48 -1.69 12.40 -16.84
N TYR A 49 -1.00 12.41 -15.70
CA TYR A 49 -0.22 13.56 -15.25
C TYR A 49 1.07 13.74 -16.05
N THR A 50 1.72 12.69 -16.55
CA THR A 50 2.92 12.82 -17.41
C THR A 50 2.54 13.44 -18.75
N PHE A 51 1.38 13.06 -19.30
CA PHE A 51 0.80 13.70 -20.49
C PHE A 51 0.40 15.17 -20.22
N ALA A 52 -0.13 15.48 -19.03
CA ALA A 52 -0.43 16.85 -18.63
C ALA A 52 0.82 17.69 -18.28
N MET A 53 1.91 17.07 -17.81
CA MET A 53 3.15 17.72 -17.36
C MET A 53 4.16 18.02 -18.45
N GLU A 54 4.01 17.51 -19.69
CA GLU A 54 4.68 18.13 -20.86
C GLU A 54 4.28 19.61 -21.04
N SER A 55 3.26 20.09 -20.31
CA SER A 55 2.75 21.46 -20.35
C SER A 55 3.15 22.34 -19.14
N LEU A 56 3.61 21.79 -18.01
CA LEU A 56 3.89 22.57 -16.77
C LEU A 56 5.00 21.92 -15.91
N GLU A 57 6.23 22.44 -16.01
CA GLU A 57 7.44 21.88 -15.37
C GLU A 57 7.57 22.12 -13.83
N ASP A 58 6.70 22.92 -13.20
CA ASP A 58 7.01 23.49 -11.87
C ASP A 58 6.48 22.77 -10.62
N SER A 59 5.74 21.64 -10.72
CA SER A 59 5.06 21.02 -9.55
C SER A 59 5.56 19.60 -9.20
N LEU A 60 6.88 19.39 -9.17
CA LEU A 60 7.51 18.06 -9.06
C LEU A 60 7.75 17.54 -7.63
N VAL A 61 7.43 18.30 -6.58
CA VAL A 61 7.74 17.93 -5.17
C VAL A 61 6.78 16.87 -4.59
N PRO A 62 5.44 16.96 -4.76
CA PRO A 62 4.51 15.99 -4.19
C PRO A 62 4.67 14.58 -4.79
N VAL A 63 4.95 14.53 -6.10
CA VAL A 63 5.11 13.28 -6.87
C VAL A 63 6.35 12.50 -6.42
N ARG A 64 7.47 13.19 -6.19
CA ARG A 64 8.72 12.56 -5.73
C ARG A 64 8.58 12.00 -4.31
N HIS A 65 7.92 12.73 -3.42
CA HIS A 65 7.69 12.30 -2.04
C HIS A 65 6.76 11.08 -1.98
N TRP A 66 5.67 11.11 -2.77
CA TRP A 66 4.76 9.96 -2.90
C TRP A 66 5.49 8.72 -3.42
N LYS A 67 6.25 8.84 -4.51
CA LYS A 67 6.99 7.72 -5.11
C LYS A 67 7.97 7.06 -4.12
N ARG A 68 8.67 7.86 -3.32
CA ARG A 68 9.60 7.33 -2.30
C ARG A 68 8.89 6.59 -1.18
N ASN A 69 7.86 7.21 -0.59
CA ASN A 69 7.11 6.57 0.51
C ASN A 69 6.37 5.32 0.04
N PHE A 70 5.89 5.33 -1.20
CA PHE A 70 5.20 4.21 -1.81
C PHE A 70 6.16 3.04 -2.09
N GLY A 71 7.38 3.31 -2.56
CA GLY A 71 8.39 2.28 -2.74
C GLY A 71 8.80 1.58 -1.42
N VAL A 72 8.82 2.30 -0.30
CA VAL A 72 9.06 1.68 1.02
C VAL A 72 7.92 0.72 1.39
N LEU A 73 6.67 1.07 1.08
CA LEU A 73 5.51 0.19 1.29
C LEU A 73 5.58 -1.04 0.39
N LEU A 74 5.93 -0.90 -0.89
CA LEU A 74 6.09 -2.03 -1.80
C LEU A 74 7.14 -3.03 -1.31
N LYS A 75 8.25 -2.54 -0.74
CA LYS A 75 9.26 -3.42 -0.12
C LYS A 75 8.72 -4.19 1.08
N ALA A 76 7.94 -3.55 1.96
CA ALA A 76 7.37 -4.21 3.14
C ALA A 76 6.41 -5.37 2.81
N PHE A 77 5.92 -5.45 1.58
CA PHE A 77 5.00 -6.50 1.10
C PHE A 77 5.61 -7.35 -0.03
N ASP A 78 6.92 -7.29 -0.24
CA ASP A 78 7.64 -8.02 -1.31
C ASP A 78 7.03 -7.81 -2.72
N LEU A 79 6.61 -6.58 -3.00
CA LEU A 79 6.02 -6.17 -4.27
C LEU A 79 7.07 -5.55 -5.22
N PRO A 80 6.92 -5.73 -6.56
CA PRO A 80 7.85 -5.17 -7.53
C PRO A 80 7.87 -3.63 -7.47
N GLY A 81 9.07 -3.04 -7.52
CA GLY A 81 9.27 -1.59 -7.37
C GLY A 81 9.50 -1.11 -5.93
N GLY A 82 9.69 -2.03 -4.98
CA GLY A 82 10.13 -1.71 -3.62
C GLY A 82 11.50 -1.06 -3.57
N VAL A 83 11.68 -0.07 -2.69
CA VAL A 83 12.97 0.59 -2.44
C VAL A 83 13.27 0.66 -0.95
N ASP A 84 14.56 0.56 -0.64
CA ASP A 84 15.11 0.64 0.71
C ASP A 84 15.03 2.07 1.21
N ARG A 85 14.76 2.21 2.50
CA ARG A 85 14.80 3.51 3.15
C ARG A 85 16.27 3.80 3.50
N GLU A 86 16.95 4.57 2.66
CA GLU A 86 18.24 5.22 3.00
C GLU A 86 18.06 6.23 4.13
#